data_AF-A0A3N2R9T9-F1
#
_entry.id   AF-A0A3N2R9T9-F1
#
_cell.length_a   1.000
_cell.length_b   1.000
_cell.length_c   1.000
_cell.angle_alpha   90.00
_cell.angle_beta   90.00
_cell.angle_gamma   90.00
#
_symmetry.space_group_name_H-M   'P 1'
#
loop_
_entity.id
_entity.type
_entity.pdbx_description
1 polymer ?
#
loop_
_entity_poly.entity_id
_entity_poly.type
_entity_poly.pdbx_seq_one_letter_code
_entity_poly.pdbx_strand_id
1 'polypeptide(L)'
;MTAPEEADLFLVPLLDGNHALAQVAAPPSVDHVDILLTLSRDTAPRRIAREEVVAALRVPVAPFVEGHWSVIGYDTLPRPGVTVPDSVTEPGLVEAFLNACHGLYPWDGFPRRDLFDDMLAPGVEPPAARRMRSEF
;
A
#
# COMPACT_ATOMS: atom_id res chain seq x y z
N MET A 1 -10.58 6.42 -16.70
CA MET A 1 -10.75 5.03 -16.19
C MET A 1 -11.87 5.03 -15.16
N THR A 2 -12.41 3.86 -14.81
CA THR A 2 -13.47 3.73 -13.79
C THR A 2 -12.88 3.84 -12.39
N ALA A 3 -13.64 4.37 -11.43
CA ALA A 3 -13.26 4.31 -10.01
C ALA A 3 -13.11 2.84 -9.57
N PRO A 4 -12.21 2.54 -8.61
CA PRO A 4 -12.04 1.18 -8.12
C PRO A 4 -13.26 0.73 -7.31
N GLU A 5 -13.52 -0.57 -7.23
CA GLU A 5 -14.59 -1.15 -6.42
C GLU A 5 -14.05 -1.85 -5.17
N GLU A 6 -14.93 -2.15 -4.20
CA GLU A 6 -14.53 -2.92 -3.02
C GLU A 6 -13.93 -4.27 -3.45
N ALA A 7 -12.83 -4.65 -2.80
CA ALA A 7 -12.13 -5.91 -3.03
C ALA A 7 -11.38 -6.03 -4.37
N ASP A 8 -11.32 -4.95 -5.16
CA ASP A 8 -10.42 -4.83 -6.31
C ASP A 8 -8.97 -5.03 -5.88
N LEU A 9 -8.26 -5.85 -6.64
CA LEU A 9 -6.83 -6.04 -6.57
C LEU A 9 -6.14 -5.07 -7.52
N PHE A 10 -5.11 -4.39 -7.04
CA PHE A 10 -4.39 -3.40 -7.82
C PHE A 10 -2.89 -3.46 -7.59
N LEU A 11 -2.16 -2.82 -8.50
CA LEU A 11 -0.70 -2.76 -8.51
C LEU A 11 -0.21 -1.34 -8.21
N VAL A 12 0.71 -1.25 -7.25
CA VAL A 12 1.42 -0.01 -6.91
C VAL A 12 2.85 -0.08 -7.49
N PRO A 13 3.28 0.91 -8.28
CA PRO A 13 4.60 0.87 -8.93
C PRO A 13 5.74 1.00 -7.91
N LEU A 14 6.84 0.30 -8.20
CA LEU A 14 8.09 0.36 -7.45
C LEU A 14 9.19 1.01 -8.30
N LEU A 15 10.21 1.57 -7.64
CA LEU A 15 11.34 2.26 -8.27
C LEU A 15 12.21 1.34 -9.13
N ASP A 16 12.13 0.03 -8.92
CA ASP A 16 12.83 -0.98 -9.72
C ASP A 16 12.06 -1.40 -10.99
N GLY A 17 10.91 -0.77 -11.27
CA GLY A 17 10.07 -1.06 -12.44
C GLY A 17 9.10 -2.24 -12.24
N ASN A 18 9.14 -2.92 -11.10
CA ASN A 18 8.11 -3.91 -10.74
C ASN A 18 6.94 -3.23 -10.00
N HIS A 19 6.05 -4.06 -9.44
CA HIS A 19 4.89 -3.61 -8.68
C HIS A 19 4.74 -4.39 -7.38
N ALA A 20 4.06 -3.77 -6.41
CA ALA A 20 3.54 -4.45 -5.24
C ALA A 20 2.02 -4.67 -5.39
N LEU A 21 1.54 -5.82 -4.90
CA LEU A 21 0.13 -6.17 -4.87
C LEU A 21 -0.57 -5.48 -3.68
N ALA A 22 -1.73 -4.90 -3.95
CA ALA A 22 -2.58 -4.26 -2.96
C ALA A 22 -4.06 -4.57 -3.25
N GLN A 23 -4.94 -4.23 -2.30
CA GLN A 23 -6.38 -4.49 -2.43
C GLN A 23 -7.21 -3.36 -1.84
N VAL A 24 -8.33 -3.04 -2.46
CA VAL A 24 -9.31 -2.08 -1.94
C VAL A 24 -10.10 -2.72 -0.81
N ALA A 25 -10.10 -2.09 0.37
CA ALA A 25 -10.59 -2.65 1.63
C ALA A 25 -12.08 -2.41 1.87
N ALA A 26 -12.64 -1.35 1.30
CA ALA A 26 -14.02 -0.91 1.50
C ALA A 26 -14.55 -0.23 0.22
N PRO A 27 -15.88 -0.04 0.07
CA PRO A 27 -16.42 0.67 -1.07
C PRO A 27 -15.84 2.09 -1.12
N PRO A 28 -15.40 2.58 -2.29
CA PRO A 28 -14.82 3.91 -2.40
C PRO A 28 -15.86 4.98 -2.00
N SER A 29 -15.37 6.02 -1.34
CA SER A 29 -16.09 7.28 -1.25
C SER A 29 -15.86 8.10 -2.52
N VAL A 30 -16.51 9.27 -2.63
CA VAL A 30 -16.32 10.18 -3.77
C VAL A 30 -14.86 10.61 -3.91
N ASP A 31 -14.17 10.85 -2.79
CA ASP A 31 -12.83 11.47 -2.81
C ASP A 31 -11.71 10.54 -2.35
N HIS A 32 -12.04 9.43 -1.68
CA HIS A 32 -11.05 8.56 -1.06
C HIS A 32 -11.41 7.08 -1.16
N VAL A 33 -10.40 6.24 -1.03
CA VAL A 33 -10.50 4.79 -1.02
C VAL A 33 -9.63 4.21 0.09
N ASP A 34 -10.17 3.22 0.79
CA ASP A 34 -9.45 2.49 1.83
C ASP A 34 -8.75 1.30 1.19
N ILE A 35 -7.47 1.12 1.48
CA ILE A 35 -6.60 0.13 0.81
C ILE A 35 -5.81 -0.71 1.81
N LEU A 36 -5.49 -1.92 1.42
CA LEU A 36 -4.60 -2.87 2.08
C LEU A 36 -3.34 -3.03 1.24
N LEU A 37 -2.18 -2.91 1.87
CA LEU A 37 -0.88 -3.05 1.21
C LEU A 37 -0.21 -4.37 1.59
N THR A 38 0.46 -4.99 0.63
CA THR A 38 1.30 -6.18 0.86
C THR A 38 2.71 -5.95 0.33
N LEU A 39 3.62 -6.87 0.68
CA LEU A 39 4.97 -6.95 0.08
C LEU A 39 5.03 -7.94 -1.08
N SER A 40 3.90 -8.50 -1.49
CA SER A 40 3.87 -9.42 -2.63
C SER A 40 4.18 -8.68 -3.92
N ARG A 41 5.01 -9.28 -4.75
CA ARG A 41 5.30 -8.82 -6.12
C ARG A 41 4.53 -9.59 -7.18
N ASP A 42 3.56 -10.40 -6.76
CA ASP A 42 2.69 -11.11 -7.69
C ASP A 42 1.82 -10.13 -8.46
N THR A 43 1.90 -10.19 -9.79
CA THR A 43 1.10 -9.35 -10.69
C THR A 43 -0.16 -10.04 -11.17
N ALA A 44 -0.39 -11.28 -10.75
CA ALA A 44 -1.60 -12.04 -11.07
C ALA A 44 -2.63 -11.86 -9.94
N PRO A 45 -3.93 -11.71 -10.27
CA PRO A 45 -4.98 -11.68 -9.27
C PRO A 45 -4.98 -12.94 -8.39
N ARG A 46 -4.95 -12.74 -7.07
CA ARG A 46 -5.05 -13.81 -6.08
C ARG A 46 -5.59 -13.29 -4.75
N ARG A 47 -6.07 -14.22 -3.94
CA ARG A 47 -6.40 -13.95 -2.54
C ARG A 47 -5.19 -13.44 -1.78
N ILE A 48 -5.40 -12.39 -1.00
CA ILE A 48 -4.47 -11.87 0.01
C ILE A 48 -4.87 -12.43 1.38
N ALA A 49 -3.92 -13.02 2.09
CA ALA A 49 -4.12 -13.44 3.48
C ALA A 49 -3.94 -12.25 4.43
N ARG A 50 -4.56 -12.31 5.61
CA ARG A 50 -4.53 -11.20 6.58
C ARG A 50 -3.10 -10.90 7.05
N GLU A 51 -2.26 -11.93 7.12
CA GLU A 51 -0.87 -11.89 7.56
C GLU A 51 0.05 -11.24 6.51
N GLU A 52 -0.39 -11.16 5.25
CA GLU A 52 0.35 -10.48 4.19
C GLU A 52 0.15 -8.95 4.21
N VAL A 53 -0.86 -8.48 4.94
CA VAL A 53 -1.20 -7.06 5.03
C VAL A 53 -0.21 -6.37 5.96
N VAL A 54 0.65 -5.53 5.38
CA VAL A 54 1.66 -4.76 6.12
C VAL A 54 1.19 -3.38 6.53
N ALA A 55 0.19 -2.83 5.83
CA ALA A 55 -0.41 -1.54 6.16
C ALA A 55 -1.85 -1.49 5.64
N ALA A 56 -2.69 -0.70 6.31
CA ALA A 56 -4.03 -0.37 5.86
C ALA A 56 -4.20 1.15 5.95
N LEU A 57 -4.54 1.79 4.84
CA LEU A 57 -4.47 3.24 4.69
C LEU A 57 -5.68 3.75 3.92
N ARG A 58 -6.07 5.00 4.19
CA ARG A 58 -6.98 5.75 3.33
C ARG A 58 -6.18 6.63 2.38
N VAL A 59 -6.55 6.68 1.12
CA VAL A 59 -5.85 7.48 0.09
C VAL A 59 -6.85 8.21 -0.82
N PRO A 60 -6.45 9.27 -1.54
CA PRO A 60 -7.28 9.87 -2.57
C PRO A 60 -7.63 8.88 -3.69
N VAL A 61 -8.78 9.05 -4.34
CA VAL A 61 -9.20 8.21 -5.48
C VAL A 61 -8.39 8.48 -6.76
N ALA A 62 -7.71 9.63 -6.83
CA ALA A 62 -7.02 10.13 -8.02
C ALA A 62 -6.05 9.13 -8.70
N PRO A 63 -5.19 8.36 -7.98
CA PRO A 63 -4.25 7.42 -8.61
C PRO A 63 -4.93 6.34 -9.45
N PHE A 64 -6.14 5.94 -9.09
CA PHE A 64 -6.93 4.96 -9.84
C PHE A 64 -7.58 5.60 -11.07
N VAL A 65 -8.06 6.84 -10.97
CA VAL A 65 -8.73 7.54 -12.08
C VAL A 65 -7.72 7.96 -13.15
N GLU A 66 -6.54 8.41 -12.71
CA GLU A 66 -5.42 8.86 -13.54
C GLU A 66 -4.61 7.69 -14.12
N GLY A 67 -4.82 6.46 -13.61
CA GLY A 67 -4.16 5.26 -14.09
C GLY A 67 -2.73 5.05 -13.59
N HIS A 68 -2.34 5.75 -12.52
CA HIS A 68 -1.09 5.51 -11.81
C HIS A 68 -1.09 4.13 -11.14
N TRP A 69 -2.23 3.74 -10.56
CA TRP A 69 -2.40 2.42 -9.96
C TRP A 69 -3.39 1.59 -10.80
N SER A 70 -2.93 0.41 -11.21
CA SER A 70 -3.66 -0.43 -12.16
C SER A 70 -4.47 -1.50 -11.43
N VAL A 71 -5.79 -1.49 -11.57
CA VAL A 71 -6.65 -2.60 -11.14
C VAL A 71 -6.44 -3.79 -12.07
N ILE A 72 -6.17 -4.97 -11.48
CA ILE A 72 -5.83 -6.19 -12.22
C ILE A 72 -6.88 -7.31 -12.08
N GLY A 73 -7.83 -7.16 -11.15
CA GLY A 73 -8.87 -8.14 -10.90
C GLY A 73 -9.55 -7.88 -9.56
N TYR A 74 -10.25 -8.87 -9.02
CA TYR A 74 -10.93 -8.80 -7.73
C TYR A 74 -10.83 -10.15 -7.02
N ASP A 75 -10.85 -10.14 -5.69
CA ASP A 75 -10.98 -11.34 -4.85
C ASP A 75 -11.67 -10.96 -3.54
N THR A 76 -12.05 -11.96 -2.76
CA THR A 76 -12.50 -11.82 -1.38
C THR A 76 -11.52 -11.05 -0.49
N LEU A 77 -12.04 -10.19 0.38
CA LEU A 77 -11.26 -9.47 1.37
C LEU A 77 -10.63 -10.42 2.42
N PRO A 78 -9.44 -10.08 2.95
CA PRO A 78 -8.81 -10.84 4.02
C PRO A 78 -9.69 -10.90 5.28
N ARG A 79 -9.65 -12.03 6.00
CA ARG A 79 -10.39 -12.23 7.25
C ARG A 79 -9.44 -12.59 8.41
N PRO A 80 -9.67 -12.07 9.63
CA PRO A 80 -10.62 -11.01 9.97
C PRO A 80 -10.24 -9.68 9.29
N GLY A 81 -11.20 -8.76 9.15
CA GLY A 81 -10.96 -7.46 8.51
C GLY A 81 -9.85 -6.65 9.17
N VAL A 82 -9.29 -5.69 8.44
CA VAL A 82 -8.25 -4.78 8.93
C VAL A 82 -8.88 -3.41 9.14
N THR A 83 -8.61 -2.78 10.28
CA THR A 83 -9.05 -1.40 10.54
C THR A 83 -8.20 -0.42 9.74
N VAL A 84 -8.86 0.45 8.97
CA VAL A 84 -8.20 1.52 8.21
C VAL A 84 -8.35 2.83 8.99
N PRO A 85 -7.25 3.56 9.30
CA PRO A 85 -7.33 4.87 9.93
C PRO A 85 -8.01 5.92 9.02
N ASP A 86 -8.69 6.89 9.62
CA ASP A 86 -9.41 7.93 8.86
C ASP A 86 -8.49 8.95 8.17
N SER A 87 -7.21 8.98 8.52
CA SER A 87 -6.22 9.91 7.95
C SER A 87 -5.92 9.57 6.49
N VAL A 88 -6.14 10.54 5.61
CA VAL A 88 -5.80 10.42 4.19
C VAL A 88 -4.28 10.51 4.01
N THR A 89 -3.72 9.50 3.36
CA THR A 89 -2.30 9.37 3.04
C THR A 89 -2.09 9.70 1.56
N GLU A 90 -1.11 10.56 1.29
CA GLU A 90 -0.77 10.95 -0.08
C GLU A 90 -0.25 9.75 -0.90
N PRO A 91 -0.63 9.59 -2.18
CA PRO A 91 -0.22 8.44 -3.00
C PRO A 91 1.30 8.29 -3.11
N GLY A 92 2.03 9.40 -3.26
CA GLY A 92 3.49 9.38 -3.29
C GLY A 92 4.13 8.91 -1.98
N LEU A 93 3.46 9.12 -0.84
CA LEU A 93 3.93 8.59 0.45
C LEU A 93 3.69 7.08 0.56
N VAL A 94 2.56 6.58 0.01
CA VAL A 94 2.30 5.14 -0.10
C VAL A 94 3.35 4.45 -0.97
N GLU A 95 3.67 5.02 -2.12
CA GLU A 95 4.71 4.50 -3.01
C GLU A 95 6.08 4.54 -2.32
N ALA A 96 6.45 5.64 -1.65
CA ALA A 96 7.70 5.74 -0.91
C ALA A 96 7.79 4.69 0.22
N PHE A 97 6.70 4.47 0.95
CA PHE A 97 6.60 3.45 1.99
C PHE A 97 6.83 2.04 1.44
N LEU A 98 6.13 1.65 0.37
CA LEU A 98 6.32 0.34 -0.25
C LEU A 98 7.74 0.17 -0.80
N ASN A 99 8.30 1.21 -1.42
CA ASN A 99 9.68 1.20 -1.86
C ASN A 99 10.65 1.04 -0.69
N ALA A 100 10.40 1.68 0.46
CA ALA A 100 11.23 1.52 1.65
C ALA A 100 11.14 0.12 2.24
N CYS A 101 9.93 -0.46 2.29
CA CYS A 101 9.70 -1.85 2.66
C CYS A 101 10.46 -2.84 1.77
N HIS A 102 10.64 -2.50 0.48
CA HIS A 102 11.42 -3.27 -0.48
C HIS A 102 12.92 -2.91 -0.53
N GLY A 103 13.40 -1.99 0.31
CA GLY A 103 14.80 -1.56 0.33
C GLY A 103 15.23 -0.70 -0.88
N LEU A 104 14.25 -0.17 -1.63
CA LEU A 104 14.43 0.70 -2.80
C LEU A 104 14.43 2.19 -2.43
N TYR A 105 13.93 2.52 -1.24
CA TYR A 105 13.90 3.88 -0.70
C TYR A 105 14.42 3.89 0.76
N PRO A 106 15.10 4.95 1.22
CA PRO A 106 15.54 5.02 2.62
C PRO A 106 14.36 5.07 3.58
N TRP A 107 14.38 4.24 4.61
CA TRP A 107 13.33 4.18 5.64
C TRP A 107 13.16 5.52 6.38
N ASP A 108 14.25 6.23 6.58
CA ASP A 108 14.31 7.56 7.20
C ASP A 108 14.47 8.69 6.16
N GLY A 109 13.95 8.48 4.95
CA GLY A 109 14.05 9.45 3.85
C GLY A 109 13.31 10.77 4.10
N PHE A 110 12.36 10.79 5.05
CA PHE A 110 11.57 11.96 5.42
C PHE A 110 12.09 12.67 6.67
N PRO A 111 11.82 13.98 6.86
CA PRO A 111 12.22 14.71 8.07
C PRO A 111 11.70 14.09 9.37
N ARG A 112 10.52 13.46 9.29
CA ARG A 112 9.90 12.70 10.37
C ARG A 112 10.32 11.23 10.24
N ARG A 113 11.22 10.77 11.12
CA ARG A 113 11.86 9.44 11.03
C ARG A 113 10.94 8.26 11.35
N ASP A 114 9.91 8.49 12.16
CA ASP A 114 8.89 7.54 12.59
C ASP A 114 7.71 7.43 11.58
N LEU A 115 7.74 8.18 10.48
CA LEU A 115 6.62 8.28 9.55
C LEU A 115 6.19 6.91 8.98
N PHE A 116 7.14 6.07 8.57
CA PHE A 116 6.83 4.74 8.04
C PHE A 116 6.50 3.73 9.14
N ASP A 117 7.04 3.90 10.34
CA ASP A 117 6.68 3.05 11.47
C ASP A 117 5.21 3.27 11.85
N ASP A 118 4.72 4.51 11.78
CA ASP A 118 3.31 4.86 12.01
C ASP A 118 2.34 4.32 10.94
N MET A 119 2.84 3.98 9.76
CA MET A 119 2.02 3.43 8.67
C MET A 119 1.82 1.92 8.77
N LEU A 120 2.66 1.22 9.54
CA LEU A 120 2.58 -0.23 9.69
C LEU A 120 1.28 -0.63 10.39
N ALA A 121 0.68 -1.72 9.91
CA ALA A 121 -0.46 -2.32 10.60
C ALA A 121 -0.04 -2.78 12.02
N PRO A 122 -0.95 -2.74 13.01
CA PRO A 122 -0.64 -3.14 14.37
C PRO A 122 -0.01 -4.54 14.46
N GLY A 123 1.13 -4.64 15.13
CA GLY A 123 1.86 -5.90 15.30
C GLY A 123 2.73 -6.31 14.10
N VAL A 124 2.76 -5.51 13.02
CA VAL A 124 3.70 -5.72 11.91
C VAL A 124 5.03 -5.07 12.25
N GLU A 125 6.09 -5.85 12.22
CA GLU A 125 7.45 -5.33 12.37
C GLU A 125 7.94 -4.71 11.05
N PRO A 126 8.80 -3.68 11.10
CA PRO A 126 9.43 -3.12 9.91
C PRO A 126 10.17 -4.19 9.11
N PRO A 127 10.04 -4.23 7.77
CA PRO A 127 10.67 -5.25 6.95
C PRO A 127 12.19 -5.26 7.07
N ALA A 128 12.80 -6.46 7.06
CA ALA A 128 14.25 -6.62 7.16
C ALA A 128 15.03 -5.94 6.00
N ALA A 129 14.38 -5.77 4.84
CA ALA A 129 14.95 -5.09 3.68
C ALA A 129 15.04 -3.57 3.83
N ARG A 130 14.49 -2.97 4.91
CA ARG A 130 14.55 -1.52 5.13
C ARG A 130 16.00 -1.04 5.13
N ARG A 131 16.30 -0.06 4.28
CA ARG A 131 17.59 0.62 4.29
C ARG A 131 17.45 1.88 5.13
N MET A 132 18.12 1.94 6.27
CA MET A 132 18.36 3.22 6.93
C MET A 132 19.39 3.99 6.10
N ARG A 133 19.35 5.33 6.07
CA ARG A 133 20.49 6.12 5.62
C ARG A 133 21.69 5.74 6.49
N SER A 134 22.56 4.88 5.95
CA SER A 134 23.89 4.72 6.53
C SER A 134 24.61 6.05 6.37
N GLU A 135 25.12 6.53 7.49
CA GLU A 135 25.81 7.79 7.68
C GLU A 135 26.90 7.97 6.61
N PHE A 136 26.80 9.05 5.84
CA PHE A 136 27.94 9.66 5.16
C PHE A 136 28.34 10.90 5.95
#